data_AF-A0A7C2K147-F1
#
_entry.id   AF-A0A7C2K147-F1
#
_cell.length_a   1.000
_cell.length_b   1.000
_cell.length_c   1.000
_cell.angle_alpha   90.00
_cell.angle_beta   90.00
_cell.angle_gamma   90.00
#
_symmetry.space_group_name_H-M   'P 1'
#
loop_
_entity.id
_entity.type
_entity.pdbx_description
1 polymer ?
#
loop_
_entity_poly.entity_id
_entity_poly.type
_entity_poly.pdbx_seq_one_letter_code
_entity_poly.pdbx_strand_id
1 'polypeptide(L)'
;MFRGLLLSLIALQLGFVGEYTDESAKVKTVFNSSYCEIVSNLIDNAQGEILICMFQFSYYTDKPESFSNRLVSKLIDKSRQGVKIKILLEGGESFLGKGFYESVKEITGLLKQPNIEIKTDRKQKTTHAKFVVVDSKYVLLGSTNWTYYGLQENNESNVLIESEKVAKEFKKYFEKLWKDSGISAPPYSETKKSIFYGVVKSVEKKVSKKGKPYTILYLMDGMKVFITGHYDLVPGMKVKIEGKLTTFRGKEEIRAYRIEVVK
;
A
#
# COMPACT_ATOMS: atom_id res chain seq x y z
N MET A 1 -10.39 24.50 52.22
CA MET A 1 -9.55 23.69 51.32
C MET A 1 -10.27 23.59 49.97
N PHE A 2 -10.15 24.61 49.12
CA PHE A 2 -10.73 24.64 47.76
C PHE A 2 -9.58 24.51 46.77
N ARG A 3 -9.50 23.38 46.06
CA ARG A 3 -8.61 23.20 44.92
C ARG A 3 -9.35 23.65 43.67
N GLY A 4 -9.02 24.83 43.17
CA GLY A 4 -9.50 25.33 41.88
C GLY A 4 -8.90 24.53 40.74
N LEU A 5 -9.75 24.07 39.82
CA LEU A 5 -9.34 23.51 38.54
C LEU A 5 -8.71 24.60 37.68
N LEU A 6 -7.44 24.43 37.33
CA LEU A 6 -6.76 25.21 36.31
C LEU A 6 -7.16 24.63 34.95
N LEU A 7 -8.11 25.26 34.26
CA LEU A 7 -8.38 25.00 32.84
C LEU A 7 -7.25 25.65 32.02
N SER A 8 -6.22 24.86 31.67
CA SER A 8 -5.20 25.30 30.73
C SER A 8 -5.78 25.31 29.32
N LEU A 9 -6.20 26.49 28.84
CA LEU A 9 -6.46 26.74 27.43
C LEU A 9 -5.14 26.61 26.66
N ILE A 10 -4.99 25.53 25.89
CA ILE A 10 -3.93 25.43 24.89
C ILE A 10 -4.32 26.35 23.73
N ALA A 11 -3.87 27.60 23.78
CA ALA A 11 -3.86 28.46 22.61
C ALA A 11 -2.73 27.99 21.69
N LEU A 12 -3.04 27.10 20.73
CA LEU A 12 -2.15 26.90 19.60
C LEU A 12 -2.03 28.24 18.86
N GLN A 13 -0.81 28.74 18.68
CA GLN A 13 -0.55 29.87 17.79
C GLN A 13 -0.87 29.45 16.35
N LEU A 14 -2.09 29.77 15.89
CA LEU A 14 -2.70 29.36 14.62
C LEU A 14 -2.19 30.13 13.39
N GLY A 15 -1.14 30.95 13.50
CA GLY A 15 -0.69 31.84 12.42
C GLY A 15 -0.33 31.11 11.10
N PHE A 16 0.11 29.86 11.18
CA PHE A 16 0.41 29.00 10.01
C PHE A 16 -0.73 28.02 9.64
N VAL A 17 -1.75 27.90 10.49
CA VAL A 17 -2.81 26.90 10.34
C VAL A 17 -3.94 27.41 9.44
N GLY A 18 -4.09 28.73 9.29
CA GLY A 18 -5.15 29.36 8.50
C GLY A 18 -5.20 28.99 7.01
N GLU A 19 -4.08 28.56 6.42
CA GLU A 19 -4.06 28.03 5.04
C GLU A 19 -4.72 26.65 4.93
N TYR A 20 -4.65 25.84 5.99
CA TYR A 20 -5.10 24.44 6.01
C TYR A 20 -6.47 24.24 6.68
N THR A 21 -7.07 25.28 7.26
CA THR A 21 -8.38 25.19 7.93
C THR A 21 -9.51 25.74 7.09
N ASP A 22 -10.64 25.06 7.14
CA ASP A 22 -11.92 25.56 6.65
C ASP A 22 -12.99 25.28 7.71
N GLU A 23 -13.39 26.31 8.44
CA GLU A 23 -14.40 26.21 9.50
C GLU A 23 -15.80 25.89 8.95
N SER A 24 -16.02 26.10 7.66
CA SER A 24 -17.29 25.79 6.98
C SER A 24 -17.35 24.36 6.43
N ALA A 25 -16.25 23.60 6.52
CA ALA A 25 -16.15 22.25 5.96
C ALA A 25 -17.16 21.31 6.61
N LYS A 26 -17.94 20.60 5.79
CA LYS A 26 -18.81 19.53 6.27
C LYS A 26 -17.99 18.24 6.35
N VAL A 27 -17.80 17.73 7.56
CA VAL A 27 -17.05 16.50 7.82
C VAL A 27 -18.01 15.40 8.25
N LYS A 28 -17.90 14.24 7.61
CA LYS A 28 -18.65 13.02 7.96
C LYS A 28 -17.67 11.91 8.26
N THR A 29 -17.86 11.21 9.37
CA THR A 29 -17.11 9.97 9.65
C THR A 29 -17.55 8.86 8.71
N VAL A 30 -16.60 8.02 8.31
CA VAL A 30 -16.82 6.91 7.38
C VAL A 30 -16.05 5.70 7.90
N PHE A 31 -16.77 4.63 8.25
CA PHE A 31 -16.17 3.44 8.84
C PHE A 31 -16.44 2.22 7.96
N ASN A 32 -15.45 1.32 7.89
CA ASN A 32 -15.58 -0.02 7.31
C ASN A 32 -16.28 0.01 5.92
N SER A 33 -17.26 -0.87 5.72
CA SER A 33 -17.97 -1.06 4.45
C SER A 33 -18.70 0.19 3.93
N SER A 34 -19.07 1.14 4.79
CA SER A 34 -19.69 2.41 4.35
C SER A 34 -18.77 3.22 3.42
N TYR A 35 -17.44 2.99 3.49
CA TYR A 35 -16.48 3.55 2.54
C TYR A 35 -16.86 3.21 1.10
N CYS A 36 -17.23 1.96 0.82
CA CYS A 36 -17.50 1.47 -0.53
C CYS A 36 -18.69 2.18 -1.18
N GLU A 37 -19.76 2.42 -0.41
CA GLU A 37 -20.94 3.15 -0.87
C GLU A 37 -20.60 4.61 -1.17
N ILE A 38 -19.88 5.26 -0.25
CA ILE A 38 -19.52 6.68 -0.40
C ILE A 38 -18.58 6.88 -1.58
N VAL A 39 -17.51 6.09 -1.70
CA VAL A 39 -16.56 6.24 -2.81
C VAL A 39 -17.21 5.89 -4.15
N SER A 40 -18.10 4.90 -4.19
CA SER A 40 -18.86 4.58 -5.41
C SER A 40 -19.74 5.76 -5.82
N ASN A 41 -20.49 6.35 -4.88
CA ASN A 41 -21.32 7.52 -5.15
C ASN A 41 -20.50 8.73 -5.61
N LEU A 42 -19.34 8.97 -5.02
CA LEU A 42 -18.43 10.05 -5.45
C LEU A 42 -17.95 9.82 -6.89
N ILE A 43 -17.52 8.61 -7.23
CA ILE A 43 -17.07 8.27 -8.58
C ILE A 43 -18.23 8.39 -9.58
N ASP A 44 -19.40 7.84 -9.27
CA ASP A 44 -20.58 7.85 -10.15
C ASP A 44 -21.07 9.28 -10.46
N ASN A 45 -20.91 10.22 -9.53
CA ASN A 45 -21.34 11.60 -9.70
C ASN A 45 -20.24 12.54 -10.20
N ALA A 46 -18.98 12.08 -10.30
CA ALA A 46 -17.87 12.90 -10.79
C ALA A 46 -18.13 13.40 -12.22
N GLN A 47 -17.87 14.68 -12.44
CA GLN A 47 -18.11 15.37 -13.71
C GLN A 47 -16.82 15.83 -14.42
N GLY A 48 -15.77 16.14 -13.68
CA GLY A 48 -14.56 16.76 -14.23
C GLY A 48 -13.30 15.95 -13.96
N GLU A 49 -12.99 15.69 -12.69
CA GLU A 49 -11.72 15.12 -12.27
C GLU A 49 -11.82 14.24 -11.03
N ILE A 50 -11.09 13.12 -11.06
CA ILE A 50 -10.86 12.23 -9.92
C ILE A 50 -9.36 12.08 -9.71
N LEU A 51 -8.87 12.45 -8.52
CA LEU A 51 -7.48 12.23 -8.10
C LEU A 51 -7.47 11.14 -7.02
N ILE A 52 -6.73 10.07 -7.25
CA ILE A 52 -6.63 8.94 -6.32
C ILE A 52 -5.17 8.80 -5.90
N CYS A 53 -4.89 9.02 -4.62
CA CYS A 53 -3.62 8.67 -4.01
C CYS A 53 -3.85 7.43 -3.16
N MET A 54 -3.26 6.30 -3.53
CA MET A 54 -3.59 5.02 -2.93
C MET A 54 -2.34 4.19 -2.72
N PHE A 55 -2.05 3.85 -1.46
CA PHE A 55 -0.94 2.96 -1.15
C PHE A 55 -1.10 1.60 -1.84
N GLN A 56 -2.28 0.96 -1.77
CA GLN A 56 -2.50 -0.31 -2.45
C GLN A 56 -3.85 -0.35 -3.16
N PHE A 57 -3.82 -0.75 -4.44
CA PHE A 57 -4.99 -1.01 -5.27
C PHE A 57 -4.79 -2.33 -6.02
N SER A 58 -5.67 -3.32 -5.80
CA SER A 58 -5.53 -4.69 -6.32
C SER A 58 -6.79 -5.16 -7.04
N TYR A 59 -6.62 -5.95 -8.10
CA TYR A 59 -7.70 -6.66 -8.78
C TYR A 59 -7.68 -8.14 -8.38
N TYR A 60 -8.85 -8.79 -8.31
CA TYR A 60 -8.99 -10.17 -7.85
C TYR A 60 -9.77 -11.01 -8.85
N THR A 61 -9.08 -11.86 -9.62
CA THR A 61 -9.70 -12.77 -10.60
C THR A 61 -10.57 -13.86 -9.95
N ASP A 62 -10.24 -14.26 -8.72
CA ASP A 62 -10.98 -15.25 -7.93
C ASP A 62 -12.18 -14.65 -7.17
N LYS A 63 -12.33 -13.31 -7.17
CA LYS A 63 -13.41 -12.58 -6.50
C LYS A 63 -13.99 -11.50 -7.43
N PRO A 64 -14.65 -11.90 -8.54
CA PRO A 64 -15.15 -10.98 -9.56
C PRO A 64 -16.08 -9.89 -8.98
N GLU A 65 -16.90 -10.24 -7.99
CA GLU A 65 -17.86 -9.34 -7.34
C GLU A 65 -17.26 -8.46 -6.22
N SER A 66 -15.95 -8.53 -5.98
CA SER A 66 -15.31 -7.73 -4.94
C SER A 66 -15.47 -6.24 -5.19
N PHE A 67 -15.57 -5.44 -4.11
CA PHE A 67 -15.71 -3.98 -4.26
C PHE A 67 -14.52 -3.39 -5.02
N SER A 68 -13.31 -3.93 -4.84
CA SER A 68 -12.13 -3.46 -5.58
C SER A 68 -12.32 -3.57 -7.10
N ASN A 69 -12.81 -4.72 -7.60
CA ASN A 69 -13.08 -4.92 -9.02
C ASN A 69 -14.23 -4.02 -9.52
N ARG A 70 -15.23 -3.76 -8.67
CA ARG A 70 -16.31 -2.81 -8.98
C ARG A 70 -15.79 -1.38 -9.13
N LEU A 71 -14.84 -0.96 -8.29
CA LEU A 71 -14.18 0.35 -8.43
C LEU A 71 -13.39 0.45 -9.74
N VAL A 72 -12.67 -0.61 -10.15
CA VAL A 72 -12.00 -0.66 -11.47
C VAL A 72 -12.99 -0.39 -12.60
N SER A 73 -14.12 -1.09 -12.60
CA SER A 73 -15.15 -0.95 -13.63
C SER A 73 -15.71 0.48 -13.68
N LYS A 74 -16.03 1.05 -12.51
CA LYS A 74 -16.53 2.44 -12.41
C LYS A 74 -15.55 3.48 -12.93
N LEU A 75 -14.25 3.32 -12.64
CA LEU A 75 -13.22 4.24 -13.16
C LEU A 75 -13.08 4.15 -14.67
N ILE A 76 -13.14 2.94 -15.24
CA ILE A 76 -13.13 2.74 -16.70
C ILE A 76 -14.36 3.44 -17.32
N ASP A 77 -15.55 3.26 -16.75
CA ASP A 77 -16.77 3.89 -17.27
C ASP A 77 -16.74 5.41 -17.16
N LYS A 78 -16.21 5.96 -16.06
CA LYS A 78 -16.02 7.41 -15.91
C LYS A 78 -14.98 7.96 -16.89
N SER A 79 -13.91 7.22 -17.14
CA SER A 79 -12.93 7.57 -18.17
C SER A 79 -13.60 7.65 -19.55
N ARG A 80 -14.48 6.70 -19.90
CA ARG A 80 -15.24 6.71 -21.17
C ARG A 80 -16.19 7.90 -21.27
N GLN A 81 -16.70 8.40 -20.15
CA GLN A 81 -17.52 9.62 -20.07
C GLN A 81 -16.71 10.92 -20.15
N GLY A 82 -15.38 10.85 -20.29
CA GLY A 82 -14.52 12.04 -20.43
C GLY A 82 -14.00 12.60 -19.11
N VAL A 83 -14.29 11.97 -17.96
CA VAL A 83 -13.76 12.38 -16.66
C VAL A 83 -12.26 12.10 -16.62
N LYS A 84 -11.48 13.10 -16.21
CA LYS A 84 -10.02 12.98 -16.06
C LYS A 84 -9.70 12.26 -14.76
N ILE A 85 -8.93 11.19 -14.83
CA ILE A 85 -8.60 10.37 -13.67
C ILE A 85 -7.08 10.28 -13.56
N LYS A 86 -6.54 10.69 -12.42
CA LYS A 86 -5.11 10.50 -12.10
C LYS A 86 -4.98 9.60 -10.88
N ILE A 87 -4.19 8.54 -11.01
CA ILE A 87 -3.98 7.55 -9.94
C ILE A 87 -2.50 7.51 -9.59
N LEU A 88 -2.17 7.88 -8.36
CA LEU A 88 -0.84 7.73 -7.79
C LEU A 88 -0.84 6.51 -6.87
N LEU A 89 -0.01 5.53 -7.21
CA LEU A 89 0.21 4.31 -6.42
C LEU A 89 1.58 4.32 -5.75
N GLU A 90 1.73 3.56 -4.67
CA GLU A 90 3.06 3.15 -4.20
C GLU A 90 3.69 2.23 -5.26
N GLY A 91 4.93 2.51 -5.63
CA GLY A 91 5.66 1.86 -6.72
C GLY A 91 6.27 0.52 -6.38
N GLY A 92 6.06 0.07 -5.16
CA GLY A 92 6.68 -1.13 -4.65
C GLY A 92 8.10 -0.78 -4.26
N GLU A 93 8.32 -0.50 -2.99
CA GLU A 93 9.64 -0.69 -2.42
C GLU A 93 10.04 -2.16 -2.46
N SER A 94 11.35 -2.42 -2.48
CA SER A 94 11.89 -3.79 -2.51
C SER A 94 11.30 -4.72 -1.45
N PHE A 95 11.03 -4.17 -0.27
CA PHE A 95 10.51 -4.90 0.89
C PHE A 95 9.01 -5.23 0.78
N LEU A 96 8.25 -4.60 -0.12
CA LEU A 96 6.82 -4.89 -0.32
C LEU A 96 6.57 -6.20 -1.07
N GLY A 97 7.62 -6.79 -1.64
CA GLY A 97 7.58 -8.14 -2.20
C GLY A 97 6.97 -8.21 -3.60
N LYS A 98 7.33 -9.24 -4.37
CA LYS A 98 6.96 -9.40 -5.79
C LYS A 98 5.44 -9.35 -6.01
N GLY A 99 4.65 -9.94 -5.12
CA GLY A 99 3.19 -9.96 -5.23
C GLY A 99 2.57 -8.56 -5.28
N PHE A 100 3.12 -7.63 -4.50
CA PHE A 100 2.69 -6.22 -4.52
C PHE A 100 2.96 -5.59 -5.90
N TYR A 101 4.17 -5.76 -6.44
CA TYR A 101 4.51 -5.23 -7.77
C TYR A 101 3.64 -5.81 -8.89
N GLU A 102 3.40 -7.13 -8.88
CA GLU A 102 2.54 -7.76 -9.89
C GLU A 102 1.10 -7.24 -9.77
N SER A 103 0.59 -7.03 -8.56
CA SER A 103 -0.72 -6.38 -8.35
C SER A 103 -0.76 -4.95 -8.92
N VAL A 104 0.30 -4.15 -8.71
CA VAL A 104 0.39 -2.79 -9.29
C VAL A 104 0.46 -2.86 -10.82
N LYS A 105 1.19 -3.83 -11.37
CA LYS A 105 1.28 -4.04 -12.83
C LYS A 105 -0.06 -4.48 -13.42
N GLU A 106 -0.79 -5.36 -12.74
CA GLU A 106 -2.12 -5.81 -13.16
C GLU A 106 -3.11 -4.65 -13.18
N ILE A 107 -3.22 -3.89 -12.07
CA ILE A 107 -4.16 -2.78 -11.98
C ILE A 107 -3.85 -1.68 -12.99
N THR A 108 -2.56 -1.36 -13.19
CA THR A 108 -2.13 -0.37 -14.20
C THR A 108 -2.43 -0.83 -15.62
N GLY A 109 -2.32 -2.13 -15.90
CA GLY A 109 -2.70 -2.72 -17.18
C GLY A 109 -4.21 -2.65 -17.44
N LEU A 110 -5.03 -3.00 -16.46
CA LEU A 110 -6.50 -2.99 -16.56
C LEU A 110 -7.06 -1.57 -16.75
N LEU A 111 -6.47 -0.59 -16.06
CA LEU A 111 -6.92 0.81 -16.08
C LEU A 111 -6.27 1.64 -17.20
N LYS A 112 -5.62 1.01 -18.18
CA LYS A 112 -5.06 1.69 -19.35
C LYS A 112 -6.19 2.20 -20.27
N GLN A 113 -6.72 3.39 -19.95
CA GLN A 113 -7.81 4.05 -20.66
C GLN A 113 -7.42 5.47 -21.08
N PRO A 114 -8.06 6.07 -22.10
CA PRO A 114 -7.66 7.39 -22.63
C PRO A 114 -7.62 8.53 -21.60
N ASN A 115 -8.53 8.53 -20.62
CA ASN A 115 -8.61 9.57 -19.59
C ASN A 115 -8.13 9.09 -18.22
N ILE A 116 -7.40 7.97 -18.15
CA ILE A 116 -6.76 7.50 -16.91
C ILE A 116 -5.25 7.59 -17.06
N GLU A 117 -4.64 8.43 -16.26
CA GLU A 117 -3.19 8.47 -16.07
C GLU A 117 -2.84 7.80 -14.75
N ILE A 118 -1.80 6.96 -14.77
CA ILE A 118 -1.33 6.26 -13.56
C ILE A 118 0.17 6.46 -13.42
N LYS A 119 0.59 6.83 -12.22
CA LYS A 119 2.01 6.90 -11.84
C LYS A 119 2.26 6.12 -10.56
N THR A 120 3.51 5.75 -10.37
CA THR A 120 4.00 5.21 -9.11
C THR A 120 4.98 6.17 -8.47
N ASP A 121 4.98 6.25 -7.15
CA ASP A 121 5.95 7.06 -6.41
C ASP A 121 7.41 6.60 -6.62
N ARG A 122 8.35 7.38 -6.07
CA ARG A 122 9.79 7.09 -6.16
C ARG A 122 10.22 6.20 -5.00
N LYS A 123 11.12 5.24 -5.30
CA LYS A 123 11.75 4.27 -4.37
C LYS A 123 12.61 4.85 -3.22
N GLN A 124 12.41 6.09 -2.83
CA GLN A 124 13.17 6.73 -1.75
C GLN A 124 12.24 7.28 -0.68
N LYS A 125 10.94 7.41 -0.97
CA LYS A 125 9.95 7.92 -0.04
C LYS A 125 8.58 7.33 -0.34
N THR A 126 8.17 6.39 0.50
CA THR A 126 6.87 5.74 0.45
C THR A 126 5.72 6.73 0.59
N THR A 127 4.77 6.63 -0.33
CA THR A 127 3.49 7.32 -0.30
C THR A 127 2.45 6.42 0.37
N HIS A 128 2.39 6.46 1.71
CA HIS A 128 1.45 5.64 2.48
C HIS A 128 0.02 6.22 2.55
N ALA A 129 -0.24 7.34 1.88
CA ALA A 129 -1.53 8.00 1.91
C ALA A 129 -2.62 7.19 1.20
N LYS A 130 -3.87 7.30 1.69
CA LYS A 130 -5.06 6.84 1.00
C LYS A 130 -6.09 7.97 1.00
N PHE A 131 -6.27 8.60 -0.14
CA PHE A 131 -7.30 9.60 -0.32
C PHE A 131 -7.78 9.68 -1.77
N VAL A 132 -9.02 10.14 -1.91
CA VAL A 132 -9.67 10.43 -3.19
C VAL A 132 -10.15 11.88 -3.16
N VAL A 133 -9.79 12.65 -4.17
CA VAL A 133 -10.33 13.99 -4.41
C VAL A 133 -11.23 13.93 -5.64
N VAL A 134 -12.46 14.44 -5.53
CA VAL A 134 -13.40 14.52 -6.66
C VAL A 134 -13.80 15.96 -6.89
N ASP A 135 -13.66 16.40 -8.15
CA ASP A 135 -14.09 17.70 -8.69
C ASP A 135 -13.59 18.91 -7.87
N SER A 136 -12.43 18.79 -7.22
CA SER A 136 -11.87 19.81 -6.31
C SER A 136 -12.85 20.28 -5.23
N LYS A 137 -13.78 19.40 -4.80
CA LYS A 137 -14.83 19.70 -3.82
C LYS A 137 -14.91 18.67 -2.69
N TYR A 138 -14.75 17.39 -3.00
CA TYR A 138 -14.84 16.31 -2.04
C TYR A 138 -13.48 15.69 -1.79
N VAL A 139 -13.16 15.41 -0.53
CA VAL A 139 -12.00 14.61 -0.12
C VAL A 139 -12.48 13.46 0.75
N LEU A 140 -12.25 12.23 0.30
CA LEU A 140 -12.42 11.03 1.13
C LEU A 140 -11.02 10.53 1.51
N LEU A 141 -10.68 10.55 2.80
CA LEU A 141 -9.36 10.14 3.29
C LEU A 141 -9.43 9.26 4.53
N GLY A 142 -8.43 8.39 4.71
CA GLY A 142 -8.31 7.57 5.91
C GLY A 142 -7.39 6.37 5.73
N SER A 143 -7.71 5.28 6.39
CA SER A 143 -6.88 4.07 6.44
C SER A 143 -7.14 3.07 5.30
N THR A 144 -8.28 3.15 4.63
CA THR A 144 -8.73 2.14 3.65
C THR A 144 -7.87 2.09 2.39
N ASN A 145 -7.20 0.96 2.18
CA ASN A 145 -6.63 0.59 0.87
C ASN A 145 -7.73 0.03 -0.04
N TRP A 146 -7.54 0.14 -1.37
CA TRP A 146 -8.43 -0.48 -2.35
C TRP A 146 -8.02 -1.93 -2.63
N THR A 147 -8.13 -2.75 -1.61
CA THR A 147 -7.91 -4.19 -1.64
C THR A 147 -9.18 -4.90 -1.16
N TYR A 148 -9.32 -6.20 -1.42
CA TYR A 148 -10.45 -6.98 -0.90
C TYR A 148 -10.57 -6.81 0.62
N TYR A 149 -9.46 -6.99 1.33
CA TYR A 149 -9.43 -6.88 2.79
C TYR A 149 -9.72 -5.44 3.26
N GLY A 150 -9.10 -4.42 2.66
CA GLY A 150 -9.32 -3.03 3.07
C GLY A 150 -10.75 -2.55 2.85
N LEU A 151 -11.42 -3.05 1.81
CA LEU A 151 -12.79 -2.63 1.48
C LEU A 151 -13.88 -3.46 2.19
N GLN A 152 -13.58 -4.69 2.64
CA GLN A 152 -14.60 -5.65 3.09
C GLN A 152 -14.34 -6.29 4.46
N GLU A 153 -13.09 -6.60 4.80
CA GLU A 153 -12.78 -7.48 5.93
C GLU A 153 -12.12 -6.74 7.09
N ASN A 154 -11.41 -5.64 6.82
CA ASN A 154 -10.70 -4.88 7.83
C ASN A 154 -11.64 -3.89 8.54
N ASN A 155 -11.28 -3.60 9.79
CA ASN A 155 -11.78 -2.40 10.46
C ASN A 155 -10.97 -1.19 9.98
N GLU A 156 -11.64 -0.22 9.37
CA GLU A 156 -11.02 0.95 8.77
C GLU A 156 -11.74 2.23 9.23
N SER A 157 -10.99 3.32 9.36
CA SER A 157 -11.53 4.63 9.73
C SER A 157 -11.13 5.70 8.72
N ASN A 158 -12.13 6.47 8.32
CA ASN A 158 -12.02 7.47 7.27
C ASN A 158 -12.93 8.67 7.59
N VAL A 159 -12.73 9.76 6.85
CA VAL A 159 -13.62 10.92 6.83
C VAL A 159 -13.88 11.36 5.41
N LEU A 160 -15.12 11.75 5.15
CA LEU A 160 -15.51 12.52 3.98
C LEU A 160 -15.56 14.00 4.36
N ILE A 161 -14.84 14.82 3.61
CA ILE A 161 -14.81 16.27 3.75
C ILE A 161 -15.39 16.88 2.48
N GLU A 162 -16.47 17.65 2.62
CA GLU A 162 -16.99 18.52 1.56
C GLU A 162 -16.51 19.96 1.84
N SER A 163 -15.50 20.38 1.07
CA SER A 163 -14.90 21.72 1.13
C SER A 163 -14.00 21.93 -0.09
N GLU A 164 -14.26 22.98 -0.87
CA GLU A 164 -13.37 23.35 -1.97
C GLU A 164 -11.99 23.79 -1.49
N LYS A 165 -11.91 24.47 -0.33
CA LYS A 165 -10.63 24.95 0.21
C LYS A 165 -9.74 23.76 0.56
N VAL A 166 -10.27 22.80 1.32
CA VAL A 166 -9.55 21.57 1.69
C VAL A 166 -9.22 20.73 0.46
N ALA A 167 -10.16 20.57 -0.47
CA ALA A 167 -9.92 19.81 -1.69
C ALA A 167 -8.84 20.43 -2.60
N LYS A 168 -8.75 21.78 -2.66
CA LYS A 168 -7.66 22.48 -3.37
C LYS A 168 -6.29 22.20 -2.72
N GLU A 169 -6.21 22.16 -1.39
CA GLU A 169 -4.96 21.81 -0.70
C GLU A 169 -4.56 20.35 -0.93
N PHE A 170 -5.51 19.41 -0.86
CA PHE A 170 -5.24 18.00 -1.21
C PHE A 170 -4.84 17.83 -2.67
N LYS A 171 -5.44 18.59 -3.60
CA LYS A 171 -5.05 18.61 -5.00
C LYS A 171 -3.63 19.15 -5.18
N LYS A 172 -3.26 20.26 -4.53
CA LYS A 172 -1.88 20.77 -4.56
C LYS A 172 -0.89 19.73 -4.03
N TYR A 173 -1.23 19.06 -2.93
CA TYR A 173 -0.40 18.00 -2.37
C TYR A 173 -0.27 16.81 -3.34
N PHE A 174 -1.37 16.37 -3.94
CA PHE A 174 -1.37 15.35 -4.98
C PHE A 174 -0.46 15.73 -6.16
N GLU A 175 -0.60 16.94 -6.71
CA GLU A 175 0.21 17.39 -7.86
C GLU A 175 1.71 17.50 -7.51
N LYS A 176 2.04 17.85 -6.26
CA LYS A 176 3.42 17.78 -5.77
C LYS A 176 3.94 16.34 -5.83
N LEU A 177 3.21 15.38 -5.24
CA LEU A 177 3.57 13.97 -5.29
C LEU A 177 3.62 13.43 -6.73
N TRP A 178 2.71 13.89 -7.59
CA TRP A 178 2.60 13.52 -9.00
C TRP A 178 3.76 14.03 -9.86
N LYS A 179 4.28 15.21 -9.55
CA LYS A 179 5.49 15.76 -10.17
C LYS A 179 6.73 15.03 -9.71
N ASP A 180 6.74 14.63 -8.43
CA ASP A 180 7.82 13.87 -7.82
C ASP A 180 7.76 12.37 -8.16
N SER A 181 6.72 11.86 -8.84
CA SER A 181 6.57 10.45 -9.17
C SER A 181 7.11 10.08 -10.56
N GLY A 182 7.39 8.78 -10.76
CA GLY A 182 7.88 8.23 -12.02
C GLY A 182 6.74 7.83 -12.97
N ILE A 183 7.02 7.75 -14.28
CA ILE A 183 6.01 7.48 -15.34
C ILE A 183 5.53 6.01 -15.38
N SER A 184 6.13 5.11 -14.60
CA SER A 184 5.70 3.72 -14.55
C SER A 184 6.23 3.05 -13.31
N ALA A 185 5.51 2.03 -12.81
CA ALA A 185 6.11 1.05 -11.91
C ALA A 185 7.44 0.61 -12.54
N PRO A 186 8.60 0.93 -11.94
CA PRO A 186 9.88 0.51 -12.49
C PRO A 186 9.84 -1.02 -12.62
N PRO A 187 10.48 -1.62 -13.64
CA PRO A 187 10.55 -3.06 -13.72
C PRO A 187 11.01 -3.60 -12.36
N TYR A 188 10.31 -4.62 -11.85
CA TYR A 188 10.78 -5.34 -10.68
C TYR A 188 12.17 -5.88 -11.01
N SER A 189 13.20 -5.14 -10.61
CA SER A 189 14.54 -5.67 -10.52
C SER A 189 14.59 -6.36 -9.16
N GLU A 190 14.81 -7.66 -9.18
CA GLU A 190 15.08 -8.45 -7.99
C GLU A 190 16.10 -7.70 -7.12
N THR A 191 15.65 -7.08 -6.03
CA THR A 191 16.50 -6.20 -5.25
C THR A 191 17.46 -6.95 -4.34
N LYS A 192 18.57 -6.26 -4.08
CA LYS A 192 19.82 -6.60 -3.38
C LYS A 192 19.67 -7.41 -2.09
N LYS A 193 20.81 -8.04 -1.69
CA LYS A 193 21.06 -8.64 -0.36
C LYS A 193 20.30 -7.92 0.75
N SER A 194 19.44 -8.65 1.47
CA SER A 194 18.64 -8.19 2.60
C SER A 194 18.95 -9.02 3.85
N ILE A 195 18.63 -8.49 5.03
CA ILE A 195 18.79 -9.17 6.31
C ILE A 195 17.41 -9.60 6.82
N PHE A 196 17.29 -10.87 7.22
CA PHE A 196 16.09 -11.46 7.80
C PHE A 196 16.42 -12.04 9.19
N TYR A 197 15.43 -12.12 10.06
CA TYR A 197 15.57 -12.75 11.37
C TYR A 197 14.48 -13.80 11.56
N GLY A 198 14.78 -14.88 12.28
CA GLY A 198 13.78 -15.90 12.56
C GLY A 198 14.21 -16.90 13.61
N VAL A 199 13.26 -17.73 14.05
CA VAL A 199 13.50 -18.86 14.94
C VAL A 199 13.39 -20.14 14.12
N VAL A 200 14.41 -21.00 14.18
CA VAL A 200 14.42 -22.27 13.46
C VAL A 200 13.31 -23.17 14.00
N LYS A 201 12.43 -23.64 13.12
CA LYS A 201 11.43 -24.66 13.39
C LYS A 201 11.95 -26.05 13.06
N SER A 202 12.57 -26.21 11.89
CA SER A 202 13.18 -27.48 11.45
C SER A 202 14.25 -27.26 10.39
N VAL A 203 15.10 -28.27 10.18
CA VAL A 203 16.25 -28.22 9.28
C VAL A 203 16.31 -29.50 8.46
N GLU A 204 16.50 -29.36 7.14
CA GLU A 204 16.75 -30.48 6.23
C GLU A 204 18.10 -30.27 5.51
N LYS A 205 19.00 -31.25 5.60
CA LYS A 205 20.26 -31.27 4.84
C LYS A 205 20.07 -32.10 3.57
N LYS A 206 20.41 -31.53 2.41
CA LYS A 206 20.25 -32.17 1.10
C LYS A 206 21.48 -32.02 0.22
N VAL A 207 21.50 -32.78 -0.87
CA VAL A 207 22.53 -32.71 -1.92
C VAL A 207 21.83 -32.52 -3.26
N SER A 208 22.26 -31.54 -4.03
CA SER A 208 21.69 -31.26 -5.36
C SER A 208 22.07 -32.34 -6.37
N LYS A 209 21.35 -32.40 -7.50
CA LYS A 209 21.68 -33.31 -8.62
C LYS A 209 23.12 -33.15 -9.16
N LYS A 210 23.75 -31.99 -8.92
CA LYS A 210 25.15 -31.69 -9.28
C LYS A 210 26.14 -31.97 -8.13
N GLY A 211 25.74 -32.73 -7.11
CA GLY A 211 26.58 -33.10 -5.97
C GLY A 211 26.83 -32.01 -4.93
N LYS A 212 26.26 -30.80 -5.09
CA LYS A 212 26.49 -29.68 -4.15
C LYS A 212 25.60 -29.80 -2.91
N PRO A 213 26.13 -29.75 -1.67
CA PRO A 213 25.34 -29.77 -0.45
C PRO A 213 24.59 -28.46 -0.25
N TYR A 214 23.39 -28.53 0.34
CA TYR A 214 22.60 -27.37 0.75
C TYR A 214 21.69 -27.71 1.93
N THR A 215 21.30 -26.69 2.68
CA THR A 215 20.39 -26.80 3.83
C THR A 215 19.10 -26.04 3.52
N ILE A 216 17.97 -26.64 3.90
CA ILE A 216 16.67 -25.98 3.95
C ILE A 216 16.33 -25.74 5.42
N LEU A 217 16.01 -24.51 5.77
CA LEU A 217 15.48 -24.14 7.08
C LEU A 217 14.01 -23.78 6.94
N TYR A 218 13.23 -24.22 7.89
CA TYR A 218 11.87 -23.72 8.09
C TYR A 218 11.90 -22.89 9.35
N LEU A 219 11.42 -21.67 9.27
CA LEU A 219 11.29 -20.75 10.39
C LEU A 219 9.90 -20.91 11.02
N MET A 220 9.76 -20.49 12.28
CA MET A 220 8.50 -20.60 13.04
C MET A 220 7.35 -19.81 12.42
N ASP A 221 7.65 -18.73 11.71
CA ASP A 221 6.70 -17.91 10.94
C ASP A 221 6.26 -18.55 9.61
N GLY A 222 6.77 -19.74 9.29
CA GLY A 222 6.47 -20.47 8.06
C GLY A 222 7.40 -20.12 6.89
N MET A 223 8.34 -19.20 7.06
CA MET A 223 9.30 -18.83 6.02
C MET A 223 10.32 -19.95 5.79
N LYS A 224 10.64 -20.18 4.52
CA LYS A 224 11.58 -21.23 4.10
C LYS A 224 12.88 -20.60 3.59
N VAL A 225 14.01 -21.09 4.05
CA VAL A 225 15.34 -20.55 3.73
C VAL A 225 16.20 -21.63 3.09
N PHE A 226 16.91 -21.29 2.03
CA PHE A 226 17.89 -22.16 1.38
C PHE A 226 19.27 -21.57 1.51
N ILE A 227 20.22 -22.36 1.98
CA ILE A 227 21.63 -21.95 2.06
C ILE A 227 22.53 -23.03 1.48
N THR A 228 23.58 -22.62 0.78
CA THR A 228 24.56 -23.57 0.21
C THR A 228 25.45 -24.09 1.32
N GLY A 229 25.68 -25.40 1.37
CA GLY A 229 26.38 -26.08 2.46
C GLY A 229 25.45 -26.69 3.51
N HIS A 230 26.04 -27.49 4.40
CA HIS A 230 25.35 -28.05 5.56
C HIS A 230 25.66 -27.22 6.79
N TYR A 231 24.63 -26.88 7.56
CA TYR A 231 24.75 -26.10 8.79
C TYR A 231 24.16 -26.89 9.96
N ASP A 232 24.81 -26.83 11.12
CA ASP A 232 24.36 -27.46 12.36
C ASP A 232 23.46 -26.51 13.13
N LEU A 233 22.24 -26.35 12.60
CA LEU A 233 21.17 -25.57 13.22
C LEU A 233 20.12 -26.52 13.79
N VAL A 234 19.57 -26.19 14.95
CA VAL A 234 18.53 -26.99 15.61
C VAL A 234 17.28 -26.15 15.90
N PRO A 235 16.10 -26.78 16.03
CA PRO A 235 14.88 -26.07 16.41
C PRO A 235 15.06 -25.21 17.67
N GLY A 236 14.48 -24.01 17.66
CA GLY A 236 14.57 -23.03 18.75
C GLY A 236 15.71 -22.01 18.62
N MET A 237 16.71 -22.25 17.75
CA MET A 237 17.79 -21.28 17.53
C MET A 237 17.27 -20.00 16.83
N LYS A 238 17.67 -18.83 17.33
CA LYS A 238 17.46 -17.55 16.65
C LYS A 238 18.56 -17.35 15.61
N VAL A 239 18.18 -16.96 14.40
CA VAL A 239 19.10 -16.79 13.29
C VAL A 239 18.93 -15.42 12.63
N LYS A 240 20.05 -14.82 12.23
CA LYS A 240 20.16 -13.69 11.32
C LYS A 240 20.59 -14.24 9.96
N ILE A 241 19.83 -13.94 8.92
CA ILE A 241 20.02 -14.47 7.58
C ILE A 241 20.30 -13.31 6.63
N GLU A 242 21.44 -13.31 5.97
CA GLU A 242 21.70 -12.39 4.86
C GLU A 242 21.38 -13.14 3.56
N GLY A 243 20.38 -12.68 2.83
CA GLY A 243 19.83 -13.43 1.72
C GLY A 243 19.04 -12.58 0.75
N LYS A 244 18.36 -13.25 -0.16
CA LYS A 244 17.44 -12.65 -1.12
C LYS A 244 16.08 -13.29 -0.95
N LEU A 245 15.04 -12.50 -0.80
CA LEU A 245 13.67 -13.01 -0.88
C LEU A 245 13.36 -13.38 -2.34
N THR A 246 12.88 -14.59 -2.54
CA THR A 246 12.55 -15.16 -3.86
C THR A 246 11.18 -15.81 -3.80
N THR A 247 10.54 -16.00 -4.95
CA THR A 247 9.27 -16.72 -5.03
C THR A 247 9.45 -17.95 -5.90
N PHE A 248 9.12 -19.13 -5.37
CA PHE A 248 9.15 -20.38 -6.12
C PHE A 248 7.78 -21.06 -6.06
N ARG A 249 7.17 -21.30 -7.22
CA ARG A 249 5.81 -21.88 -7.34
C ARG A 249 4.77 -21.18 -6.45
N GLY A 250 4.81 -19.85 -6.41
CA GLY A 250 3.86 -19.02 -5.66
C GLY A 250 4.10 -18.95 -4.15
N LYS A 251 5.17 -19.54 -3.62
CA LYS A 251 5.56 -19.44 -2.20
C LYS A 251 6.81 -18.60 -2.05
N GLU A 252 6.83 -17.75 -1.03
CA GLU A 252 8.01 -16.97 -0.67
C GLU A 252 9.06 -17.85 0.02
N GLU A 253 10.31 -17.70 -0.41
CA GLU A 253 11.46 -18.44 0.08
C GLU A 253 12.70 -17.53 0.08
N ILE A 254 13.59 -17.64 1.06
CA ILE A 254 14.83 -16.87 1.14
C ILE A 254 15.99 -17.70 0.57
N ARG A 255 16.74 -17.14 -0.39
CA ARG A 255 18.05 -17.65 -0.82
C ARG A 255 19.13 -16.97 0.02
N ALA A 256 19.61 -17.65 1.04
CA ALA A 256 20.62 -17.14 1.94
C ALA A 256 22.03 -17.22 1.33
N TYR A 257 22.76 -16.12 1.48
CA TYR A 257 24.19 -16.02 1.22
C TYR A 257 25.00 -16.32 2.48
N ARG A 258 24.47 -15.94 3.65
CA ARG A 258 25.09 -16.12 4.96
C ARG A 258 24.01 -16.32 6.02
N ILE A 259 24.32 -17.08 7.05
CA ILE A 259 23.48 -17.24 8.24
C ILE A 259 24.34 -17.22 9.49
N GLU A 260 23.82 -16.62 10.56
CA GLU A 260 24.47 -16.51 11.86
C GLU A 260 23.46 -16.83 12.97
N VAL A 261 23.88 -17.59 13.97
CA VAL A 261 23.09 -17.78 15.19
C VAL A 261 23.22 -16.53 16.05
N VAL A 262 22.10 -15.97 16.46
CA VAL A 262 22.04 -14.80 17.34
C VAL A 262 21.88 -15.30 18.78
N LYS A 263 22.70 -14.76 19.69
CA LYS A 263 22.60 -15.04 21.13
C LYS A 263 21.36 -14.41 21.74
#